data_AF-A0A520C8Q5-F1
#
_entry.id   AF-A0A520C8Q5-F1
#
_cell.length_a   1.000
_cell.length_b   1.000
_cell.length_c   1.000
_cell.angle_alpha   90.00
_cell.angle_beta   90.00
_cell.angle_gamma   90.00
#
_symmetry.space_group_name_H-M   'P 1'
#
loop_
_entity.id
_entity.type
_entity.pdbx_description
1 polymer ?
#
loop_
_entity_poly.entity_id
_entity_poly.type
_entity_poly.pdbx_seq_one_letter_code
_entity_poly.pdbx_strand_id
1 'polypeptide(L)'
;MIQNFASARQWMGANGGVLQRAAAPLLVISILALMVLPIPPWLLDVFFTLNIAVALMVMMVAAYMVRPLDFAAFPSVLLLTTLMRLSLNVASTRVVLLEGHTGPGAAGAVIEA
;
A
#
# COMPACT_ATOMS: atom_id res chain seq x y z
N MET A 1 9.61 48.31 -34.88
CA MET A 1 10.21 47.65 -33.71
C MET A 1 9.21 47.23 -32.61
N ILE A 2 7.88 47.45 -32.76
CA ILE A 2 6.88 47.18 -31.69
C ILE A 2 6.01 45.92 -31.95
N GLN A 3 6.13 45.26 -33.11
CA GLN A 3 5.26 44.13 -33.49
C GLN A 3 5.71 42.74 -32.99
N ASN A 4 6.95 42.59 -32.48
CA ASN A 4 7.54 41.26 -32.21
C ASN A 4 7.13 40.62 -30.87
N PHE A 5 6.58 41.40 -29.92
CA PHE A 5 6.24 40.91 -28.58
C PHE A 5 4.82 40.33 -28.47
N ALA A 6 3.95 40.59 -29.45
CA ALA A 6 2.58 40.07 -29.47
C ALA A 6 2.53 38.58 -29.88
N SER A 7 3.40 38.15 -30.81
CA SER A 7 3.49 36.75 -31.26
C SER A 7 4.01 35.80 -30.17
N ALA A 8 4.92 36.29 -29.30
CA ALA A 8 5.42 35.52 -28.16
C ALA A 8 4.34 35.22 -27.11
N ARG A 9 3.40 36.16 -26.89
CA ARG A 9 2.26 35.96 -25.99
C ARG A 9 1.18 35.09 -26.63
N GLN A 10 1.00 35.19 -27.95
CA GLN A 10 0.02 34.40 -28.70
C GLN A 10 0.40 32.91 -28.76
N TRP A 11 1.70 32.58 -28.84
CA TRP A 11 2.18 31.19 -28.71
C TRP A 11 1.89 30.59 -27.32
N MET A 12 2.00 31.41 -26.27
CA MET A 12 1.64 30.98 -24.91
C MET A 12 0.12 30.86 -24.70
N GLY A 13 -0.69 31.67 -25.40
CA GLY A 13 -2.15 31.62 -25.33
C GLY A 13 -2.78 30.46 -26.12
N ALA A 14 -2.14 29.99 -27.19
CA ALA A 14 -2.63 28.87 -28.00
C ALA A 14 -2.52 27.51 -27.27
N ASN A 15 -1.58 27.39 -26.33
CA ASN A 15 -1.30 26.13 -25.62
C ASN A 15 -2.13 25.92 -24.35
N GLY A 16 -2.92 26.92 -23.90
CA GLY A 16 -3.82 26.77 -22.74
C GLY A 16 -4.86 25.66 -22.94
N GLY A 17 -5.35 25.50 -24.17
CA GLY A 17 -6.25 24.40 -24.53
C GLY A 17 -5.57 23.02 -24.50
N VAL A 18 -4.28 22.94 -24.76
CA VAL A 18 -3.50 21.68 -24.69
C VAL A 18 -3.27 21.29 -23.24
N LEU A 19 -2.95 22.25 -22.35
CA LEU A 19 -2.78 22.00 -20.93
C LEU A 19 -4.09 21.50 -20.29
N GLN A 20 -5.22 22.10 -20.66
CA GLN A 20 -6.53 21.72 -20.12
C GLN A 20 -7.06 20.40 -20.71
N ARG A 21 -6.72 20.09 -21.97
CA ARG A 21 -7.01 18.78 -22.59
C ARG A 21 -6.09 17.66 -22.07
N ALA A 22 -4.86 17.99 -21.70
CA ALA A 22 -3.90 17.04 -21.12
C ALA A 22 -4.13 16.81 -19.62
N ALA A 23 -4.86 17.70 -18.92
CA ALA A 23 -5.14 17.56 -17.50
C ALA A 23 -5.90 16.26 -17.16
N ALA A 24 -6.91 15.89 -17.95
CA ALA A 24 -7.66 14.66 -17.74
C ALA A 24 -6.81 13.37 -17.90
N PRO A 25 -6.06 13.15 -19.00
CA PRO A 25 -5.23 11.97 -19.13
C PRO A 25 -4.05 11.96 -18.14
N LEU A 26 -3.45 13.10 -17.81
CA LEU A 26 -2.40 13.17 -16.76
C LEU A 26 -2.95 12.77 -15.39
N LEU A 27 -4.16 13.23 -15.06
CA LEU A 27 -4.83 12.85 -13.83
C LEU A 27 -5.13 11.34 -13.82
N VAL A 28 -5.60 10.78 -14.94
CA VAL A 28 -5.80 9.32 -15.06
C VAL A 28 -4.48 8.55 -14.92
N ILE A 29 -3.41 8.98 -15.58
CA ILE A 29 -2.08 8.37 -15.47
C ILE A 29 -1.57 8.44 -14.03
N SER A 30 -1.80 9.54 -13.31
CA SER A 30 -1.42 9.67 -11.90
C SER A 30 -2.20 8.72 -10.98
N ILE A 31 -3.50 8.53 -11.23
CA ILE A 31 -4.34 7.57 -10.49
C ILE A 31 -3.90 6.13 -10.80
N LEU A 32 -3.59 5.82 -12.06
CA LEU A 32 -3.06 4.51 -12.45
C LEU A 32 -1.66 4.28 -11.86
N ALA A 33 -0.83 5.31 -11.75
CA ALA A 33 0.47 5.24 -11.10
C ALA A 33 0.35 4.93 -9.60
N LEU A 34 -0.70 5.42 -8.92
CA LEU A 34 -1.02 5.01 -7.54
C LEU A 34 -1.49 3.56 -7.44
N MET A 35 -2.17 3.03 -8.48
CA MET A 35 -2.54 1.61 -8.54
C MET A 35 -1.32 0.70 -8.73
N VAL A 36 -0.28 1.22 -9.40
CA VAL A 36 1.01 0.56 -9.60
C VAL A 36 1.90 0.66 -8.37
N LEU A 37 1.77 1.71 -7.53
CA LEU A 37 2.64 1.89 -6.37
C LEU A 37 2.42 0.76 -5.35
N PRO A 38 3.34 -0.22 -5.28
CA PRO A 38 3.22 -1.35 -4.39
C PRO A 38 3.44 -0.85 -2.96
N ILE A 39 2.75 -1.44 -1.98
CA ILE A 39 3.08 -1.18 -0.59
C ILE A 39 4.50 -1.70 -0.37
N PRO A 40 5.45 -0.86 0.06
CA PRO A 40 6.84 -1.24 0.09
C PRO A 40 7.03 -2.41 1.08
N PRO A 41 7.84 -3.43 0.74
CA PRO A 41 7.96 -4.66 1.53
C PRO A 41 8.27 -4.42 3.02
N TRP A 42 9.07 -3.39 3.32
CA TRP A 42 9.42 -3.01 4.70
C TRP A 42 8.19 -2.67 5.57
N LEU A 43 7.15 -2.07 4.99
CA LEU A 43 5.94 -1.71 5.72
C LEU A 43 5.14 -2.98 6.07
N LEU A 44 5.14 -3.95 5.16
CA LEU A 44 4.51 -5.26 5.36
C LEU A 44 5.18 -6.03 6.49
N ASP A 45 6.52 -6.05 6.52
CA ASP A 45 7.30 -6.68 7.59
C ASP A 45 7.03 -6.06 8.97
N VAL A 46 6.90 -4.72 9.03
CA VAL A 46 6.55 -4.01 10.27
C VAL A 46 5.15 -4.42 10.75
N PHE A 47 4.16 -4.40 9.85
CA PHE A 47 2.80 -4.79 10.21
C PHE A 47 2.73 -6.26 10.65
N PHE A 48 3.44 -7.16 9.97
CA PHE A 48 3.48 -8.58 10.30
C PHE A 48 4.13 -8.81 11.68
N THR A 49 5.24 -8.13 11.94
CA THR A 49 5.92 -8.17 13.25
C THR A 49 5.03 -7.63 14.36
N LEU A 50 4.36 -6.49 14.13
CA LEU A 50 3.40 -5.90 15.07
C LEU A 50 2.26 -6.88 15.37
N ASN A 51 1.75 -7.57 14.34
CA ASN A 51 0.69 -8.55 14.52
C ASN A 51 1.08 -9.67 15.47
N ILE A 52 2.27 -10.25 15.28
CA ILE A 52 2.80 -11.29 16.17
C ILE A 52 3.01 -10.73 17.58
N ALA A 53 3.58 -9.54 17.71
CA ALA A 53 3.79 -8.90 19.02
C ALA A 53 2.47 -8.68 19.78
N VAL A 54 1.43 -8.16 19.10
CA VAL A 54 0.10 -7.97 19.71
C VAL A 54 -0.55 -9.32 20.03
N ALA A 55 -0.41 -10.34 19.18
CA ALA A 55 -0.94 -11.67 19.47
C ALA A 55 -0.32 -12.28 20.74
N LEU A 56 1.00 -12.12 20.91
CA LEU A 56 1.72 -12.55 22.11
C LEU A 56 1.32 -11.72 23.34
N MET A 57 1.17 -10.40 23.20
CA MET A 57 0.69 -9.51 24.26
C MET A 57 -0.70 -9.94 24.74
N VAL A 58 -1.64 -10.19 23.82
CA VAL A 58 -3.00 -10.62 24.15
C VAL A 58 -2.99 -12.00 24.81
N MET A 59 -2.15 -12.92 24.35
CA MET A 59 -1.95 -14.22 24.99
C MET A 59 -1.45 -14.06 26.43
N MET A 60 -0.46 -13.18 26.64
CA MET A 60 0.10 -12.92 27.96
C MET A 60 -0.94 -12.27 28.89
N VAL A 61 -1.68 -11.27 28.40
CA VAL A 61 -2.80 -10.65 29.14
C VAL A 61 -3.82 -11.71 29.54
N ALA A 62 -4.24 -12.56 28.60
CA ALA A 62 -5.21 -13.63 28.86
C ALA A 62 -4.72 -14.63 29.93
N ALA A 63 -3.44 -15.00 29.90
CA ALA A 63 -2.84 -15.92 30.87
C ALA A 63 -2.83 -15.36 32.30
N TYR A 64 -2.84 -14.03 32.45
CA TYR A 64 -2.85 -13.36 33.76
C TYR A 64 -4.24 -12.86 34.19
N MET A 65 -5.31 -13.06 33.40
CA MET A 65 -6.65 -12.62 33.79
C MET A 65 -7.26 -13.55 34.84
N VAL A 66 -7.67 -12.98 35.98
CA VAL A 66 -8.24 -13.72 37.11
C VAL A 66 -9.75 -13.45 37.25
N ARG A 67 -10.25 -12.27 36.85
CA ARG A 67 -11.66 -11.90 37.04
C ARG A 67 -12.47 -12.05 35.76
N PRO A 68 -13.71 -12.59 35.83
CA PRO A 68 -14.61 -12.70 34.67
C PRO A 68 -14.93 -11.37 33.97
N LEU A 69 -14.85 -10.24 34.69
CA LEU A 69 -15.09 -8.91 34.11
C LEU A 69 -13.98 -8.50 33.12
N ASP A 70 -12.74 -8.97 33.34
CA ASP A 70 -11.61 -8.72 32.44
C ASP A 70 -11.77 -9.50 31.12
N PHE A 71 -12.52 -10.61 31.14
CA PHE A 71 -12.89 -11.37 29.94
C PHE A 71 -13.92 -10.64 29.05
N ALA A 72 -14.62 -9.61 29.52
CA ALA A 72 -15.59 -8.91 28.67
C ALA A 72 -14.92 -8.13 27.53
N ALA A 73 -13.70 -7.62 27.75
CA ALA A 73 -12.91 -6.94 26.71
C ALA A 73 -12.19 -7.93 25.78
N PHE A 74 -12.00 -9.18 26.22
CA PHE A 74 -11.17 -10.17 25.55
C PHE A 74 -11.68 -10.59 24.15
N PRO A 75 -12.97 -10.94 23.95
CA PRO A 75 -13.52 -11.27 22.63
C PRO A 75 -13.34 -10.16 21.60
N SER A 76 -13.54 -8.89 21.99
CA SER A 76 -13.40 -7.75 21.08
C SER A 76 -11.95 -7.57 20.63
N VAL A 77 -10.99 -7.70 21.56
CA VAL A 77 -9.56 -7.64 21.25
C VAL A 77 -9.14 -8.82 20.37
N LEU A 78 -9.63 -10.03 20.66
CA LEU A 78 -9.41 -11.19 19.79
C LEU A 78 -10.00 -11.01 18.39
N LEU A 79 -11.21 -10.46 18.28
CA LEU A 79 -11.86 -10.23 16.98
C LEU A 79 -11.08 -9.20 16.15
N LEU A 80 -10.68 -8.08 16.77
CA LEU A 80 -9.85 -7.06 16.12
C LEU A 80 -8.50 -7.62 15.66
N THR A 81 -7.78 -8.35 16.52
CA THR A 81 -6.48 -8.93 16.16
C THR A 81 -6.60 -9.99 15.06
N THR A 82 -7.72 -10.71 15.03
CA THR A 82 -8.00 -11.71 13.97
C THR A 82 -8.29 -11.04 12.64
N LEU A 83 -9.05 -9.94 12.62
CA LEU A 83 -9.26 -9.16 11.40
C LEU A 83 -7.96 -8.56 10.87
N MET A 84 -7.08 -8.06 11.76
CA MET A 84 -5.76 -7.58 11.38
C MET A 84 -4.91 -8.70 10.76
N ARG A 85 -4.93 -9.91 11.34
CA ARG A 85 -4.26 -11.09 10.76
C ARG A 85 -4.76 -11.40 9.34
N LEU A 86 -6.08 -11.47 9.15
CA LEU A 86 -6.67 -11.78 7.84
C LEU A 86 -6.32 -10.72 6.79
N SER A 87 -6.39 -9.44 7.18
CA SER A 87 -6.03 -8.31 6.31
C SER A 87 -4.57 -8.37 5.86
N LEU A 88 -3.63 -8.57 6.79
CA LEU A 88 -2.21 -8.65 6.48
C LEU A 88 -1.87 -9.86 5.61
N ASN A 89 -2.52 -11.01 5.85
CA ASN A 89 -2.29 -12.20 5.04
C ASN A 89 -2.74 -12.01 3.59
N VAL A 90 -3.89 -11.36 3.35
CA VAL A 90 -4.35 -11.05 1.97
C VAL A 90 -3.47 -9.99 1.30
N ALA A 91 -3.04 -8.97 2.05
CA ALA A 91 -2.13 -7.95 1.54
C ALA A 91 -0.75 -8.55 1.20
N SER A 92 -0.23 -9.43 2.07
CA SER A 92 1.02 -10.15 1.87
C SER A 92 0.96 -11.05 0.65
N THR A 93 -0.09 -11.87 0.50
CA THR A 93 -0.21 -12.74 -0.67
C THR A 93 -0.40 -11.95 -1.95
N ARG A 94 -1.12 -10.82 -1.94
CA ARG A 94 -1.18 -9.92 -3.10
C ARG A 94 0.21 -9.40 -3.48
N VAL A 95 0.98 -8.92 -2.51
CA VAL A 95 2.33 -8.38 -2.74
C VAL A 95 3.30 -9.48 -3.19
N VAL A 96 3.26 -10.65 -2.56
CA VAL A 96 4.07 -11.81 -2.96
C VAL A 96 3.66 -12.35 -4.33
N LEU A 97 2.38 -12.29 -4.72
CA LEU A 97 1.95 -12.75 -6.03
C LEU A 97 2.19 -11.72 -7.14
N LEU A 98 2.11 -10.41 -6.84
CA LEU A 98 2.33 -9.31 -7.79
C LEU A 98 3.79 -8.87 -7.91
N GLU A 99 4.57 -9.00 -6.84
CA GLU A 99 5.99 -8.59 -6.79
C GLU A 99 6.93 -9.73 -6.38
N GLY A 100 6.44 -10.91 -6.00
CA GLY A 100 7.34 -12.03 -5.66
C GLY A 100 8.13 -12.58 -6.84
N HIS A 101 7.68 -12.35 -8.08
CA HIS A 101 8.41 -12.67 -9.31
C HIS A 101 9.46 -11.61 -9.69
N THR A 102 9.55 -10.49 -8.96
CA THR A 102 10.56 -9.45 -9.14
C THR A 102 11.59 -9.39 -8.00
N GLY A 103 11.45 -10.23 -6.96
CA GLY A 103 12.37 -10.35 -5.82
C GLY A 103 13.36 -11.53 -5.92
N PRO A 104 14.50 -11.50 -5.19
CA PRO A 104 15.73 -12.25 -5.48
C PRO A 104 15.70 -13.75 -5.10
N GLY A 105 14.60 -14.48 -5.36
CA GLY A 105 14.52 -15.91 -5.05
C GLY A 105 13.19 -16.64 -5.32
N ALA A 106 12.30 -16.16 -6.20
CA ALA A 106 11.15 -16.97 -6.60
C ALA A 106 11.59 -18.18 -7.45
N ALA A 107 11.66 -19.36 -6.81
CA ALA A 107 11.74 -20.70 -7.44
C ALA A 107 13.01 -21.02 -8.27
N GLY A 108 14.17 -21.10 -7.62
CA GLY A 108 15.44 -21.51 -8.25
C GLY A 108 15.57 -22.98 -8.66
N ALA A 109 14.82 -23.46 -9.66
CA ALA A 109 15.12 -24.75 -10.34
C ALA A 109 14.37 -24.96 -11.68
N VAL A 110 14.54 -24.09 -12.67
CA VAL A 110 14.25 -24.51 -14.07
C VAL A 110 15.36 -24.19 -15.07
N ILE A 111 16.46 -23.54 -14.63
CA ILE A 111 17.59 -23.18 -15.50
C ILE A 111 18.91 -23.23 -14.68
N GLU A 112 19.29 -24.39 -14.13
CA GLU A 112 20.68 -24.69 -13.70
C GLU A 112 20.83 -26.18 -13.28
N ALA A 113 20.49 -27.12 -14.17
CA ALA A 113 21.06 -28.49 -14.30
C ALA A 113 20.34 -29.27 -15.42
#